data_AF-A0A423GDB9-F1
#
_entry.id   AF-A0A423GDB9-F1
#
_cell.length_a   1.000
_cell.length_b   1.000
_cell.length_c   1.000
_cell.angle_alpha   90.00
_cell.angle_beta   90.00
_cell.angle_gamma   90.00
#
_symmetry.space_group_name_H-M   'P 1'
#
loop_
_entity.id
_entity.type
_entity.pdbx_description
1 polymer ?
#
loop_
_entity_poly.entity_id
_entity_poly.type
_entity_poly.pdbx_seq_one_letter_code
_entity_poly.pdbx_strand_id
1 'polypeptide(L)'
;MDAVKLEGAARQGMSGMERLGLRVSSMINHPVAQIQRWVMIHRLDTDGEREWKEVIGLLAETDGIDMARNEDGSVTLRWEPIAEEDRLVEAVELEVAAPF
;
A
#
# COMPACT_ATOMS: atom_id res chain seq x y z
N MET A 1 -41.22 -16.77 16.98
CA MET A 1 -40.99 -15.76 15.93
C MET A 1 -39.96 -14.80 16.50
N ASP A 2 -38.71 -15.15 16.23
CA ASP A 2 -37.52 -14.52 16.75
C ASP A 2 -37.37 -13.12 16.17
N ALA A 3 -37.43 -12.12 17.04
CA ALA A 3 -36.90 -10.81 16.72
C ALA A 3 -35.37 -10.96 16.67
N VAL A 4 -34.82 -11.08 15.47
CA VAL A 4 -33.38 -10.98 15.22
C VAL A 4 -32.96 -9.58 15.66
N LYS A 5 -32.42 -9.52 16.87
CA LYS A 5 -31.70 -8.38 17.42
C LYS A 5 -30.45 -8.19 16.57
N LEU A 6 -30.48 -7.22 15.67
CA LEU A 6 -29.32 -6.74 14.93
C LEU A 6 -28.38 -5.97 15.88
N GLU A 7 -27.76 -6.69 16.81
CA GLU A 7 -26.57 -6.22 17.52
C GLU A 7 -25.35 -6.88 16.90
N GLY A 8 -24.50 -6.08 16.25
CA GLY A 8 -23.28 -6.63 15.66
C GLY A 8 -22.48 -5.74 14.71
N ALA A 9 -22.76 -4.44 14.59
CA ALA A 9 -21.82 -3.53 13.95
C ALA A 9 -20.78 -3.04 14.98
N ALA A 10 -20.04 -3.98 15.59
CA ALA A 10 -18.78 -3.61 16.21
C ALA A 10 -17.93 -2.98 15.10
N ARG A 11 -17.52 -1.73 15.29
CA ARG A 11 -16.53 -1.05 14.46
C ARG A 11 -15.29 -1.93 14.44
N GLN A 12 -15.17 -2.83 13.47
CA GLN A 12 -13.99 -3.66 13.32
C GLN A 12 -12.88 -2.70 12.92
N GLY A 13 -12.05 -2.31 13.88
CA GLY A 13 -10.85 -1.51 13.60
C GLY A 13 -10.02 -2.24 12.55
N MET A 14 -9.36 -1.48 11.67
CA MET A 14 -8.50 -2.05 10.64
C MET A 14 -7.54 -3.08 11.23
N SER A 15 -7.33 -4.21 10.55
CA SER A 15 -6.34 -5.21 10.96
C SER A 15 -4.91 -4.66 10.93
N GLY A 16 -3.97 -5.34 11.59
CA GLY A 16 -2.55 -4.96 11.56
C GLY A 16 -1.98 -4.93 10.15
N MET A 17 -2.35 -5.93 9.33
CA MET A 17 -1.94 -6.04 7.93
C MET A 17 -2.45 -4.86 7.11
N GLU A 18 -3.73 -4.53 7.21
CA GLU A 18 -4.33 -3.40 6.48
C GLU A 18 -3.71 -2.06 6.91
N ARG A 19 -3.48 -1.86 8.21
CA ARG A 19 -2.83 -0.64 8.71
C ARG A 19 -1.41 -0.48 8.17
N LEU A 20 -0.60 -1.53 8.23
CA LEU A 20 0.76 -1.50 7.71
C LEU A 20 0.76 -1.28 6.19
N GLY A 21 -0.07 -2.02 5.46
CA GLY A 21 -0.21 -1.87 4.00
C GLY A 21 -0.60 -0.45 3.59
N LEU A 22 -1.59 0.16 4.26
CA LEU A 22 -1.96 1.56 3.98
C LEU A 22 -0.84 2.54 4.32
N ARG A 23 -0.11 2.32 5.41
CA ARG A 23 1.03 3.18 5.79
C ARG A 23 2.13 3.13 4.74
N VAL A 24 2.53 1.93 4.33
CA VAL A 24 3.55 1.73 3.30
C VAL A 24 3.11 2.30 1.95
N SER A 25 1.87 2.03 1.53
CA SER A 25 1.29 2.62 0.31
C SER A 25 1.31 4.15 0.36
N SER A 26 0.93 4.74 1.49
CA SER A 26 0.96 6.20 1.68
C SER A 26 2.38 6.77 1.58
N MET A 27 3.37 6.06 2.13
CA MET A 27 4.78 6.46 2.03
C MET A 27 5.28 6.41 0.59
N ILE A 28 5.00 5.32 -0.14
CA ILE A 28 5.41 5.16 -1.54
C ILE A 28 4.75 6.25 -2.41
N ASN A 29 3.45 6.48 -2.24
CA ASN A 29 2.68 7.45 -3.01
C ASN A 29 2.93 8.91 -2.59
N HIS A 30 3.71 9.16 -1.55
CA HIS A 30 4.02 10.51 -1.12
C HIS A 30 4.77 11.27 -2.24
N PRO A 31 4.43 12.55 -2.54
CA PRO A 31 5.03 13.29 -3.66
C PRO A 31 6.57 13.30 -3.64
N VAL A 32 7.14 13.47 -2.43
CA VAL A 32 8.60 13.45 -2.26
C VAL A 32 9.18 12.07 -2.58
N ALA A 33 8.52 10.98 -2.16
CA ALA A 33 8.95 9.62 -2.44
C ALA A 33 8.89 9.31 -3.94
N GLN A 34 7.83 9.78 -4.62
CA GLN A 34 7.71 9.66 -6.07
C GLN A 34 8.78 10.46 -6.82
N ILE A 35 9.24 11.61 -6.30
CA ILE A 35 10.33 12.37 -6.94
C ILE A 35 11.70 11.72 -6.68
N GLN A 36 12.01 11.39 -5.43
CA GLN A 36 13.32 10.85 -5.05
C GLN A 36 13.48 9.36 -5.39
N ARG A 37 12.35 8.67 -5.62
CA ARG A 37 12.26 7.26 -5.99
C ARG A 37 12.78 6.28 -4.95
N TRP A 38 12.66 6.63 -3.69
CA TRP A 38 12.94 5.71 -2.59
C TRP A 38 12.17 6.08 -1.32
N VAL A 39 11.93 5.10 -0.46
CA VAL A 39 11.43 5.29 0.91
C VAL A 39 12.21 4.42 1.88
N MET A 40 12.33 4.86 3.13
CA MET A 40 12.84 4.05 4.24
C MET A 40 11.70 3.79 5.22
N ILE A 41 11.37 2.52 5.40
CA ILE A 41 10.24 2.06 6.21
C ILE A 41 10.79 1.49 7.51
N HIS A 42 10.38 2.12 8.62
CA HIS A 42 10.61 1.60 9.95
C HIS A 42 9.38 0.79 10.39
N ARG A 43 9.64 -0.36 11.02
CA ARG A 43 8.61 -1.15 11.71
C ARG A 43 8.18 -0.40 12.97
N LEU A 44 6.87 -0.23 13.16
CA LEU A 44 6.31 0.35 14.39
C LEU A 44 5.89 -0.75 15.36
N ASP A 45 5.69 -0.39 16.63
CA ASP A 45 5.20 -1.32 17.65
C ASP A 45 3.82 -1.92 17.31
N THR A 46 3.04 -1.22 16.49
CA THR A 46 1.72 -1.68 16.00
C THR A 46 1.80 -2.66 14.84
N ASP A 47 2.98 -2.81 14.23
CA ASP A 47 3.22 -3.72 13.12
C ASP A 47 3.72 -5.03 13.69
N GLY A 48 2.81 -6.00 13.79
CA GLY A 48 3.18 -7.34 14.21
C GLY A 48 4.25 -7.93 13.29
N GLU A 49 5.05 -8.84 13.84
CA GLU A 49 6.21 -9.40 13.11
C GLU A 49 5.77 -10.16 11.86
N ARG A 50 4.62 -10.84 11.94
CA ARG A 50 4.04 -11.55 10.81
C ARG A 50 3.66 -10.58 9.71
N GLU A 51 2.85 -9.58 10.04
CA GLU A 51 2.38 -8.55 9.11
C GLU A 51 3.55 -7.85 8.43
N TRP A 52 4.58 -7.51 9.21
CA TRP A 52 5.82 -6.93 8.68
C TRP A 52 6.50 -7.85 7.66
N LYS A 53 6.71 -9.13 8.00
CA LYS A 53 7.35 -10.10 7.09
C LYS A 53 6.56 -10.29 5.80
N GLU A 54 5.24 -10.37 5.89
CA GLU A 54 4.37 -10.54 4.73
C GLU A 54 4.45 -9.31 3.80
N VAL A 55 4.25 -8.09 4.33
CA VAL A 55 4.27 -6.86 3.51
C VAL A 55 5.64 -6.63 2.88
N ILE A 56 6.71 -6.75 3.66
CA ILE A 56 8.07 -6.57 3.14
C ILE A 56 8.42 -7.71 2.17
N GLY A 57 7.97 -8.94 2.42
CA GLY A 57 8.17 -10.07 1.50
C GLY A 57 7.59 -9.79 0.12
N LEU A 58 6.31 -9.37 0.06
CA LEU A 58 5.65 -9.05 -1.21
C LEU A 58 6.34 -7.91 -1.97
N LEU A 59 6.83 -6.89 -1.27
CA LEU A 59 7.55 -5.78 -1.90
C LEU A 59 8.92 -6.21 -2.43
N ALA A 60 9.57 -7.19 -1.81
CA ALA A 60 10.86 -7.71 -2.28
C ALA A 60 10.73 -8.56 -3.55
N GLU A 61 9.56 -9.18 -3.73
CA GLU A 61 9.22 -9.98 -4.91
C GLU A 61 8.71 -9.12 -6.08
N THR A 62 8.49 -7.81 -5.86
CA THR A 62 7.98 -6.92 -6.89
C THR A 62 9.09 -6.50 -7.85
N ASP A 63 8.94 -6.84 -9.13
CA ASP A 63 9.86 -6.43 -10.19
C ASP A 63 10.02 -4.89 -10.25
N GLY A 64 11.25 -4.44 -10.50
CA GLY A 64 11.58 -3.01 -10.56
C GLY A 64 11.69 -2.31 -9.19
N ILE A 65 11.54 -3.05 -8.08
CA ILE A 65 11.85 -2.57 -6.73
C ILE A 65 13.17 -3.19 -6.25
N ASP A 66 14.16 -2.34 -5.98
CA ASP A 66 15.35 -2.69 -5.23
C ASP A 66 15.09 -2.51 -3.73
N MET A 67 15.50 -3.49 -2.93
CA MET A 67 15.29 -3.51 -1.49
C MET A 67 16.59 -3.73 -0.73
N ALA A 68 16.88 -2.83 0.22
CA ALA A 68 17.97 -2.97 1.17
C ALA A 68 17.44 -3.07 2.61
N ARG A 69 17.97 -4.03 3.38
CA ARG A 69 17.74 -4.13 4.83
C ARG A 69 18.84 -3.38 5.56
N ASN A 70 18.47 -2.50 6.48
CA ASN A 70 19.40 -1.67 7.23
C ASN A 70 19.71 -2.28 8.61
N GLU A 71 20.82 -1.87 9.22
CA GLU A 71 21.29 -2.40 10.52
C GLU A 71 20.34 -2.08 11.69
N ASP A 72 19.56 -1.01 11.56
CA ASP A 72 18.56 -0.58 12.55
C ASP A 72 17.22 -1.33 12.43
N GLY A 73 17.12 -2.29 11.49
CA GLY A 73 15.91 -3.06 11.23
C GLY A 73 14.90 -2.36 10.32
N SER A 74 15.22 -1.18 9.78
CA SER A 74 14.43 -0.56 8.71
C SER A 74 14.72 -1.17 7.34
N VAL A 75 13.83 -0.91 6.39
CA VAL A 75 13.97 -1.35 4.99
C VAL A 75 13.91 -0.15 4.08
N THR A 76 14.90 -0.03 3.20
CA THR A 76 14.90 0.96 2.12
C THR A 76 14.38 0.30 0.85
N LEU A 77 13.36 0.91 0.24
CA LEU A 77 12.85 0.54 -1.09
C LEU A 77 13.26 1.61 -2.08
N ARG A 78 13.72 1.21 -3.26
CA ARG A 78 14.05 2.10 -4.37
C ARG A 78 13.44 1.56 -5.65
N TRP A 79 12.94 2.45 -6.51
CA TRP A 79 12.37 2.05 -7.81
C TRP A 79 12.82 3.01 -8.90
N GLU A 80 12.65 2.61 -10.15
CA GLU A 80 12.89 3.50 -11.30
C GLU A 80 11.60 4.18 -11.75
N PRO A 81 11.66 5.35 -12.40
CA PRO A 81 10.49 5.90 -13.06
C PRO A 81 10.01 4.91 -14.13
N ILE A 82 8.72 4.58 -14.09
CA ILE A 82 8.06 3.85 -15.17
C ILE A 82 8.17 4.75 -16.42
N ALA A 83 8.83 4.26 -17.48
CA ALA A 83 8.91 4.96 -18.75
C ALA A 83 7.49 5.28 -19.26
N GLU A 84 7.28 6.46 -19.84
CA GLU A 84 5.95 6.94 -20.24
C GLU A 84 5.21 5.99 -21.19
N GLU A 85 5.94 5.13 -21.93
CA GLU A 85 5.41 4.13 -22.85
C GLU A 85 4.64 2.98 -22.14
N ASP A 86 4.90 2.72 -20.86
CA ASP A 86 4.20 1.69 -20.07
C ASP A 86 2.95 2.26 -19.36
N ARG A 87 2.78 3.59 -19.37
CA ARG A 87 1.67 4.29 -18.69
C ARG A 87 0.37 4.35 -19.52
N LEU A 88 0.27 3.56 -20.58
CA LEU A 88 -0.91 3.47 -21.45
C LEU A 88 -1.96 2.54 -20.83
N VAL A 89 -2.39 2.82 -19.59
CA VAL A 89 -3.67 2.28 -19.11
C VAL A 89 -4.77 3.17 -19.64
N GLU A 90 -5.59 2.64 -20.55
CA GLU A 90 -6.77 3.27 -21.11
C GLU A 90 -7.55 4.02 -20.02
N ALA A 91 -7.45 5.35 -20.04
CA ALA A 91 -8.48 6.19 -19.49
C ALA A 91 -9.72 5.95 -20.34
N VAL A 92 -10.50 4.91 -20.01
CA VAL A 92 -11.82 4.69 -20.57
C VAL A 92 -12.59 5.97 -20.26
N GLU A 93 -12.78 6.77 -21.30
CA GLU A 93 -13.61 7.96 -21.29
C GLU A 93 -14.95 7.55 -20.70
N LEU A 94 -15.23 7.97 -19.47
CA LEU A 94 -16.58 7.93 -18.93
C LEU A 94 -17.36 9.01 -19.68
N GLU A 95 -17.75 8.70 -20.92
CA GLU A 95 -18.71 9.46 -21.70
C GLU A 95 -20.00 9.47 -20.89
N VAL A 96 -20.18 10.54 -20.11
CA VAL A 96 -21.45 10.85 -19.48
C VAL A 96 -22.41 11.14 -20.62
N ALA A 97 -23.18 10.12 -21.01
CA ALA A 97 -24.32 10.27 -21.90
C ALA A 97 -25.29 11.29 -21.26
N ALA A 98 -25.24 12.53 -21.74
CA ALA A 98 -26.28 13.51 -21.46
C ALA A 98 -27.44 13.22 -22.43
N PRO A 99 -28.67 13.04 -21.92
CA PRO A 99 -29.84 12.83 -22.77
C PRO A 99 -30.21 14.14 -23.46
N PHE A 100 -30.50 14.08 -24.75
CA PHE A 100 -31.20 15.13 -25.49
C PHE A 100 -32.68 14.79 -25.66
#